data_AF-A0A8S3QUW6-F1
#
_entry.id   AF-A0A8S3QUW6-F1
#
_cell.length_a   1.000
_cell.length_b   1.000
_cell.length_c   1.000
_cell.angle_alpha   90.00
_cell.angle_beta   90.00
_cell.angle_gamma   90.00
#
_symmetry.space_group_name_H-M   'P 1'
#
loop_
_entity.id
_entity.type
_entity.pdbx_description
1 polymer ?
#
loop_
_entity_poly.entity_id
_entity_poly.type
_entity_poly.pdbx_seq_one_letter_code
_entity_poly.pdbx_strand_id
1 'polypeptide(L)'
;MQLITSLTDIVHICYSPYESRSPKTIPRLYNQCFIFAIMSRTVFGIPSKMTARKFFGSHFHSLTIHAPESFRIFHLKSIVTEQEERCVGDLRRVSETTSNRQAGQIVDNAIMRVTIQQQLAYQQDYFTIQNSSISKQARLLPPRPRTTFSTDLIKTRSVLVSTHF
;
A
#
# COMPACT_ATOMS: atom_id res chain seq x y z
N MET A 1 19.10 11.17 -15.18
CA MET A 1 18.84 11.54 -13.77
C MET A 1 17.81 10.64 -13.10
N GLN A 2 16.61 10.43 -13.66
CA GLN A 2 15.52 9.65 -13.01
C GLN A 2 15.86 8.20 -12.60
N LEU A 3 16.74 7.53 -13.36
CA LEU A 3 17.21 6.18 -13.05
C LEU A 3 17.96 6.13 -11.71
N ILE A 4 18.92 7.02 -11.52
CA ILE A 4 19.76 7.04 -10.30
C ILE A 4 18.92 7.49 -9.11
N THR A 5 18.07 8.52 -9.28
CA THR A 5 17.21 9.01 -8.19
C THR A 5 16.20 7.96 -7.73
N SER A 6 15.64 7.16 -8.64
CA SER A 6 14.73 6.07 -8.25
C SER A 6 15.47 4.96 -7.51
N LEU A 7 16.69 4.63 -7.92
CA LEU A 7 17.54 3.69 -7.17
C LEU A 7 17.86 4.19 -5.76
N THR A 8 18.23 5.47 -5.63
CA THR A 8 18.53 6.07 -4.32
C THR A 8 17.30 6.06 -3.41
N ASP A 9 16.12 6.39 -3.93
CA ASP A 9 14.86 6.32 -3.17
C ASP A 9 14.55 4.87 -2.73
N ILE A 10 14.77 3.88 -3.60
CA ILE A 10 14.57 2.45 -3.27
C ILE A 10 15.51 2.04 -2.14
N VAL A 11 16.80 2.33 -2.27
CA VAL A 11 17.82 2.00 -1.25
C VAL A 11 17.48 2.69 0.06
N HIS A 12 17.15 3.98 0.03
CA HIS A 12 16.77 4.74 1.21
C HIS A 12 15.58 4.09 1.93
N ILE A 13 14.53 3.70 1.19
CA ILE A 13 13.35 3.07 1.81
C ILE A 13 13.69 1.67 2.35
N CYS A 14 14.38 0.83 1.58
CA CYS A 14 14.71 -0.54 1.99
C CYS A 14 15.61 -0.60 3.23
N TYR A 15 16.54 0.34 3.36
CA TYR A 15 17.53 0.37 4.45
C TYR A 15 17.20 1.41 5.53
N SER A 16 16.06 2.10 5.44
CA SER A 16 15.59 3.03 6.47
C SER A 16 15.41 2.34 7.83
N PRO A 17 15.71 3.01 8.96
CA PRO A 17 15.46 2.46 10.29
C PRO A 17 13.96 2.30 10.57
N TYR A 18 13.59 1.34 11.43
CA TYR A 18 12.19 0.97 11.70
C TYR A 18 11.30 2.17 12.04
N GLU A 19 11.79 3.08 12.87
CA GLU A 19 11.08 4.28 13.34
C GLU A 19 10.70 5.26 12.21
N SER A 20 11.42 5.20 11.09
CA SER A 20 11.17 6.05 9.92
C SER A 20 10.31 5.38 8.84
N ARG A 21 9.98 4.09 9.02
CA ARG A 21 9.11 3.35 8.10
C ARG A 21 7.66 3.65 8.44
N SER A 22 6.87 3.94 7.42
CA SER A 22 5.42 4.01 7.56
C SER A 22 4.75 3.15 6.50
N PRO A 23 3.50 2.72 6.69
CA PRO A 23 2.75 2.01 5.65
C PRO A 23 2.73 2.77 4.30
N LYS A 24 2.86 4.10 4.31
CA LYS A 24 2.92 4.94 3.10
C LYS A 24 4.21 4.78 2.29
N THR A 25 5.30 4.30 2.90
CA THR A 25 6.57 4.09 2.19
C THR A 25 6.53 2.84 1.30
N ILE A 26 5.63 1.89 1.58
CA ILE A 26 5.45 0.67 0.79
C ILE A 26 4.94 0.99 -0.63
N PRO A 27 3.82 1.71 -0.83
CA PRO A 27 3.39 2.15 -2.17
C PRO A 27 4.43 3.00 -2.90
N ARG A 28 5.16 3.86 -2.16
CA ARG A 28 6.25 4.67 -2.71
C ARG A 28 7.37 3.79 -3.26
N LEU A 29 7.79 2.79 -2.49
CA LEU A 29 8.81 1.82 -2.89
C LEU A 29 8.40 1.12 -4.19
N TYR A 30 7.15 0.66 -4.30
CA TYR A 30 6.63 0.05 -5.53
C TYR A 30 6.73 0.98 -6.74
N ASN A 31 6.27 2.22 -6.60
CA ASN A 31 6.32 3.19 -7.68
C ASN A 31 7.76 3.45 -8.14
N GLN A 32 8.71 3.57 -7.19
CA GLN A 32 10.12 3.77 -7.53
C GLN A 32 10.74 2.53 -8.17
N CYS A 33 10.41 1.33 -7.69
CA CYS A 33 10.84 0.09 -8.32
C CYS A 33 10.33 -0.01 -9.77
N PHE A 34 9.08 0.38 -10.03
CA PHE A 34 8.50 0.36 -11.38
C PHE A 34 9.18 1.37 -12.32
N ILE A 35 9.41 2.60 -11.84
CA ILE A 35 10.15 3.63 -12.58
C ILE A 35 11.56 3.14 -12.88
N PHE A 36 12.27 2.62 -11.88
CA PHE A 36 13.61 2.09 -12.05
C PHE A 36 13.65 0.93 -13.06
N ALA A 37 12.68 0.00 -13.04
CA ALA A 37 12.58 -1.10 -14.00
C ALA A 37 12.47 -0.59 -15.44
N ILE A 38 11.53 0.35 -15.66
CA ILE A 38 11.27 0.95 -16.96
C ILE A 38 12.50 1.67 -17.47
N MET A 39 13.11 2.49 -16.63
CA MET A 39 14.30 3.29 -16.98
C MET A 39 15.51 2.40 -17.25
N SER A 40 15.74 1.40 -16.40
CA SER A 40 16.90 0.51 -16.55
C SER A 40 16.81 -0.31 -17.83
N ARG A 41 15.61 -0.81 -18.17
CA ARG A 41 15.40 -1.51 -19.45
C ARG A 41 15.56 -0.58 -20.66
N THR A 42 15.28 0.71 -20.50
CA THR A 42 15.45 1.70 -21.57
C THR A 42 16.92 2.07 -21.77
N VAL A 43 17.69 2.19 -20.68
CA VAL A 43 19.10 2.60 -20.71
C VAL A 43 20.03 1.42 -21.03
N PHE A 44 19.80 0.26 -20.40
CA PHE A 44 20.70 -0.89 -20.48
C PHE A 44 20.15 -2.06 -21.30
N GLY A 45 18.87 -2.01 -21.69
CA GLY A 45 18.23 -3.13 -22.40
C GLY A 45 18.04 -4.35 -21.49
N ILE A 46 17.96 -5.53 -22.12
CA ILE A 46 17.92 -6.81 -21.41
C ILE A 46 19.37 -7.28 -21.22
N PRO A 47 19.82 -7.56 -19.98
CA PRO A 47 21.18 -8.03 -19.75
C PRO A 47 21.40 -9.40 -20.41
N SER A 48 22.46 -9.51 -21.23
CA SER A 48 22.80 -10.74 -21.96
C SER A 48 23.78 -11.65 -21.21
N LYS A 49 24.70 -11.07 -20.43
CA LYS A 49 25.74 -11.80 -19.69
C LYS A 49 25.32 -12.19 -18.26
N MET A 50 24.19 -11.70 -17.77
CA MET A 50 23.67 -12.03 -16.44
C MET A 50 22.15 -12.04 -16.43
N THR A 51 21.57 -12.78 -15.49
CA THR A 51 20.11 -12.81 -15.33
C THR A 51 19.59 -11.46 -14.86
N ALA A 52 18.38 -11.11 -15.30
CA ALA A 52 17.69 -9.88 -14.85
C ALA A 52 17.64 -9.79 -13.31
N ARG A 53 17.47 -10.93 -12.62
CA ARG A 53 17.48 -10.99 -11.15
C ARG A 53 18.83 -10.60 -10.54
N LYS A 54 19.96 -11.00 -11.14
CA LYS A 54 21.30 -10.59 -10.69
C LYS A 54 21.58 -9.12 -11.00
N PHE A 55 21.11 -8.64 -12.14
CA PHE A 55 21.32 -7.25 -12.56
C PHE A 55 20.49 -6.26 -11.73
N PHE A 56 19.21 -6.58 -11.46
CA PHE A 56 18.30 -5.69 -10.75
C PHE A 56 18.20 -5.96 -9.25
N GLY A 57 18.64 -7.13 -8.78
CA GLY A 57 18.58 -7.56 -7.38
C GLY A 57 17.33 -8.40 -7.03
N SER A 58 17.44 -9.20 -5.97
CA SER A 58 16.39 -10.12 -5.51
C SER A 58 15.15 -9.38 -4.98
N HIS A 59 15.35 -8.38 -4.12
CA HIS A 59 14.28 -7.55 -3.56
C HIS A 59 13.51 -6.82 -4.65
N PHE A 60 14.24 -6.32 -5.65
CA PHE A 60 13.65 -5.63 -6.78
C PHE A 60 12.75 -6.55 -7.62
N HIS A 61 13.22 -7.76 -7.93
CA HIS A 61 12.44 -8.74 -8.67
C HIS A 61 11.14 -9.07 -7.92
N SER A 62 11.21 -9.32 -6.61
CA SER A 62 10.01 -9.60 -5.82
C SER A 62 9.04 -8.42 -5.81
N LEU A 63 9.53 -7.19 -5.70
CA LEU A 63 8.69 -5.99 -5.66
C LEU A 63 8.09 -5.63 -7.03
N THR A 64 8.77 -5.93 -8.13
CA THR A 64 8.30 -5.59 -9.48
C THR A 64 7.46 -6.68 -10.12
N ILE A 65 7.69 -7.95 -9.77
CA ILE A 65 7.01 -9.10 -10.38
C ILE A 65 5.96 -9.68 -9.43
N HIS A 66 6.34 -10.08 -8.22
CA HIS A 66 5.45 -10.84 -7.34
C HIS A 66 4.43 -9.97 -6.60
N ALA A 67 4.79 -8.74 -6.23
CA ALA A 67 3.88 -7.89 -5.49
C ALA A 67 2.67 -7.37 -6.29
N PRO A 68 2.81 -6.91 -7.56
CA PRO A 68 1.65 -6.59 -8.38
C PRO A 68 0.72 -7.79 -8.61
N GLU A 69 1.30 -8.98 -8.74
CA GLU A 69 0.56 -10.23 -8.88
C GLU A 69 -0.20 -10.58 -7.58
N SER A 70 0.45 -10.40 -6.43
CA SER A 70 -0.16 -10.56 -5.10
C SER A 70 -1.30 -9.54 -4.88
N PHE A 71 -1.15 -8.29 -5.33
CA PHE A 71 -2.19 -7.26 -5.23
C PHE A 71 -3.36 -7.45 -6.20
N ARG A 72 -3.25 -8.35 -7.18
CA ARG A 72 -4.37 -8.76 -8.02
C ARG A 72 -5.21 -9.85 -7.36
N ILE A 73 -4.57 -10.69 -6.56
CA ILE A 73 -5.23 -11.77 -5.80
C ILE A 73 -5.90 -11.19 -4.56
N PHE A 74 -5.23 -10.26 -3.87
CA PHE A 74 -5.76 -9.58 -2.68
C PHE A 74 -6.09 -8.14 -2.99
N HIS A 75 -7.35 -7.73 -2.82
CA HIS A 75 -7.73 -6.32 -2.90
C HIS A 75 -6.85 -5.51 -1.93
N LEU A 76 -6.26 -4.41 -2.40
CA LEU A 76 -5.46 -3.51 -1.54
C LEU A 76 -6.23 -3.04 -0.29
N LYS A 77 -7.57 -3.00 -0.35
CA LYS A 77 -8.45 -2.77 0.81
C LYS A 77 -8.36 -3.89 1.87
N SER A 78 -8.21 -5.16 1.46
CA SER A 78 -7.96 -6.28 2.38
C SER A 78 -6.52 -6.32 2.90
N ILE A 79 -5.58 -5.59 2.31
CA ILE A 79 -4.22 -5.45 2.88
C ILE A 79 -4.19 -4.34 3.93
N VAL A 80 -5.08 -3.36 3.81
CA VAL A 80 -5.41 -2.39 4.86
C VAL A 80 -6.49 -3.01 5.76
N THR A 81 -6.21 -4.17 6.37
CA THR A 81 -7.07 -4.81 7.39
C THR A 81 -7.28 -3.93 8.62
N GLU A 82 -6.72 -2.73 8.69
CA GLU A 82 -6.76 -1.86 9.86
C GLU A 82 -8.19 -1.64 10.39
N GLN A 83 -9.20 -1.54 9.51
CA GLN A 83 -10.59 -1.39 9.94
C GLN A 83 -11.21 -2.71 10.44
N GLU A 84 -10.89 -3.83 9.79
CA GLU A 84 -11.37 -5.17 10.20
C GLU A 84 -10.70 -5.61 11.51
N GLU A 85 -9.40 -5.35 11.66
CA GLU A 85 -8.61 -5.65 12.85
C GLU A 85 -9.02 -4.76 14.03
N ARG A 86 -9.37 -3.49 13.80
CA ARG A 86 -10.02 -2.63 14.80
C ARG A 86 -11.39 -3.17 15.22
N CYS A 87 -12.20 -3.63 14.27
CA CYS A 87 -13.50 -4.24 14.57
C CYS A 87 -13.34 -5.51 15.43
N VAL A 88 -12.35 -6.35 15.12
CA VAL A 88 -12.00 -7.53 15.94
C VAL A 88 -11.46 -7.12 17.31
N GLY A 89 -10.63 -6.08 17.39
CA GLY A 89 -10.14 -5.52 18.65
C GLY A 89 -11.27 -4.97 19.54
N ASP A 90 -12.25 -4.29 18.95
CA ASP A 90 -13.44 -3.80 19.64
C ASP A 90 -14.32 -4.94 20.14
N LEU A 91 -14.58 -5.95 19.31
CA LEU A 91 -15.30 -7.17 19.70
C LEU A 91 -14.61 -7.89 20.86
N ARG A 92 -13.28 -8.00 20.81
CA ARG A 92 -12.48 -8.58 21.90
C ARG A 92 -12.60 -7.77 23.19
N ARG A 93 -12.46 -6.46 23.13
CA ARG A 93 -12.60 -5.56 24.28
C ARG A 93 -14.00 -5.63 24.90
N VAL A 94 -15.04 -5.63 24.06
CA VAL A 94 -16.42 -5.80 24.52
C VAL A 94 -16.58 -7.14 25.23
N SER A 95 -16.11 -8.22 24.61
CA SER A 95 -16.12 -9.55 25.23
C SER A 95 -15.42 -9.56 26.59
N GLU A 96 -14.21 -9.01 26.70
CA GLU A 96 -13.45 -8.95 27.96
C GLU A 96 -14.17 -8.15 29.04
N THR A 97 -14.87 -7.07 28.67
CA THR A 97 -15.50 -6.15 29.63
C THR A 97 -16.89 -6.63 30.07
N THR A 98 -17.65 -7.29 29.20
CA THR A 98 -19.08 -7.54 29.44
C THR A 98 -19.44 -8.99 29.69
N SER A 99 -18.63 -9.94 29.22
CA SER A 99 -19.02 -11.37 29.28
C SER A 99 -18.53 -12.09 30.53
N ASN A 100 -17.66 -11.47 31.34
CA ASN A 100 -16.96 -12.14 32.45
C ASN A 100 -16.42 -13.53 32.07
N ARG A 101 -15.96 -13.68 30.81
CA ARG A 101 -15.48 -14.94 30.19
C ARG A 101 -16.51 -16.06 30.04
N GLN A 102 -17.80 -15.78 30.16
CA GLN A 102 -18.86 -16.74 29.89
C GLN A 102 -19.15 -16.81 28.39
N ALA A 103 -18.71 -17.90 27.75
CA ALA A 103 -18.80 -18.09 26.30
C ALA A 103 -20.22 -17.89 25.73
N GLY A 104 -21.26 -18.32 26.45
CA GLY A 104 -22.65 -18.18 26.02
C GLY A 104 -23.18 -16.74 25.95
N GLN A 105 -22.52 -15.79 26.63
CA GLN A 105 -22.93 -14.39 26.66
C GLN A 105 -22.06 -13.49 25.77
N ILE A 106 -21.02 -14.04 25.13
CA ILE A 106 -20.07 -13.25 24.34
C ILE A 106 -20.75 -12.72 23.07
N VAL A 107 -21.45 -13.60 22.35
CA VAL A 107 -22.00 -13.30 21.02
C VAL A 107 -23.10 -12.24 21.11
N ASP A 108 -24.09 -12.44 21.97
CA ASP A 108 -25.24 -11.53 22.09
C ASP A 108 -24.84 -10.15 22.60
N ASN A 109 -23.95 -10.08 23.60
CA ASN A 109 -23.43 -8.81 24.11
C ASN A 109 -22.56 -8.07 23.08
N ALA A 110 -21.73 -8.80 22.35
CA ALA A 110 -20.88 -8.23 21.31
C ALA A 110 -21.71 -7.69 20.15
N ILE A 111 -22.67 -8.46 19.63
CA ILE A 111 -23.54 -8.04 18.53
C ILE A 111 -24.39 -6.83 18.93
N MET A 112 -25.03 -6.86 20.11
CA MET A 112 -25.86 -5.75 20.57
C MET A 112 -25.04 -4.46 20.69
N ARG A 113 -23.84 -4.51 21.28
CA ARG A 113 -23.00 -3.32 21.47
C ARG A 113 -22.37 -2.84 20.18
N VAL A 114 -21.94 -3.72 19.28
CA VAL A 114 -21.45 -3.32 17.95
C VAL A 114 -22.57 -2.67 17.14
N THR A 115 -23.78 -3.22 17.18
CA THR A 115 -24.94 -2.64 16.48
C THR A 115 -25.29 -1.27 17.04
N ILE A 116 -25.34 -1.11 18.37
CA ILE A 116 -25.59 0.19 19.02
C ILE A 116 -24.44 1.16 18.75
N GLN A 117 -23.18 0.73 18.80
CA GLN A 117 -22.02 1.57 18.46
C GLN A 117 -22.07 2.01 17.01
N GLN A 118 -22.48 1.16 16.07
CA GLN A 118 -22.65 1.53 14.67
C GLN A 118 -23.81 2.50 14.46
N GLN A 119 -24.91 2.33 15.20
CA GLN A 119 -26.06 3.24 15.17
C GLN A 119 -25.75 4.62 15.80
N LEU A 120 -25.00 4.64 16.92
CA LEU A 120 -24.55 5.86 17.59
C LEU A 120 -23.39 6.55 16.84
N ALA A 121 -22.47 5.76 16.26
CA ALA A 121 -21.32 6.24 15.49
C ALA A 121 -21.63 6.48 14.01
N TYR A 122 -22.90 6.36 13.59
CA TYR A 122 -23.36 6.72 12.24
C TYR A 122 -23.12 8.22 11.90
N GLN A 123 -22.55 9.00 12.82
CA GLN A 123 -22.05 10.36 12.57
C GLN A 123 -20.53 10.50 12.42
N GLN A 124 -19.69 9.53 12.77
CA GLN A 124 -18.25 9.63 12.53
C GLN A 124 -17.81 8.66 11.45
N ASP A 125 -17.92 9.15 10.21
CA ASP A 125 -17.31 8.53 9.06
C ASP A 125 -15.77 8.64 9.18
N TYR A 126 -15.18 7.69 9.89
CA TYR A 126 -13.74 7.59 10.11
C TYR A 126 -12.95 7.54 8.80
N PHE A 127 -13.56 7.04 7.72
CA PHE A 127 -12.96 7.08 6.39
C PHE A 127 -12.86 8.53 5.88
N THR A 128 -13.92 9.32 6.05
CA THR A 128 -13.90 10.76 5.73
C THR A 128 -12.95 11.53 6.65
N ILE A 129 -12.88 11.19 7.94
CA ILE A 129 -11.94 11.80 8.89
C ILE A 129 -10.48 11.47 8.50
N GLN A 130 -10.17 10.22 8.18
CA GLN A 130 -8.85 9.80 7.71
C GLN A 130 -8.49 10.43 6.36
N ASN A 131 -9.40 10.47 5.39
CA ASN A 131 -9.16 11.16 4.13
C ASN A 131 -8.92 12.65 4.32
N SER A 132 -9.61 13.29 5.28
CA SER A 132 -9.35 14.69 5.64
C SER A 132 -7.96 14.85 6.27
N SER A 133 -7.55 13.92 7.13
CA SER A 133 -6.23 13.89 7.76
C SER A 133 -5.12 13.69 6.72
N ILE A 134 -5.31 12.73 5.81
CA ILE A 134 -4.40 12.47 4.68
C ILE A 134 -4.32 13.71 3.78
N SER A 135 -5.43 14.38 3.51
CA SER A 135 -5.46 15.61 2.70
C SER A 135 -4.75 16.77 3.40
N LYS A 136 -4.93 16.94 4.72
CA LYS A 136 -4.20 17.92 5.53
C LYS A 136 -2.70 17.63 5.53
N GLN A 137 -2.32 16.38 5.70
CA GLN A 137 -0.92 15.95 5.65
C GLN A 137 -0.31 16.11 4.25
N ALA A 138 -1.07 15.86 3.17
CA ALA A 138 -0.61 16.06 1.80
C ALA A 138 -0.27 17.53 1.51
N ARG A 139 -0.96 18.48 2.16
CA ARG A 139 -0.65 19.92 2.07
C ARG A 139 0.65 20.31 2.77
N LEU A 140 1.11 19.52 3.74
CA LEU A 140 2.39 19.74 4.43
C LEU A 140 3.58 19.22 3.64
N LEU A 141 3.35 18.39 2.62
CA LEU A 141 4.41 17.93 1.73
C LEU A 141 4.76 19.05 0.73
N PRO A 142 6.04 19.16 0.33
CA PRO A 142 6.42 20.11 -0.70
C PRO A 142 5.62 19.84 -1.99
N PRO A 143 5.10 20.88 -2.66
CA PRO A 143 4.30 20.71 -3.85
C PRO A 143 5.12 20.00 -4.92
N ARG A 144 4.74 18.75 -5.23
CA ARG A 144 5.33 17.98 -6.31
C ARG A 144 4.44 18.09 -7.54
N PRO A 145 5.01 18.35 -8.73
CA PRO A 145 4.23 18.37 -9.96
C PRO A 145 3.55 17.01 -10.17
N ARG A 146 2.36 17.02 -10.78
CA ARG A 146 1.67 15.78 -11.17
C ARG A 146 2.64 14.94 -12.00
N THR A 147 2.70 13.65 -11.72
CA THR A 147 3.45 12.71 -12.54
C THR A 147 2.74 12.60 -13.90
N THR A 148 3.27 13.29 -14.91
CA THR A 148 2.75 13.24 -16.28
C THR A 148 3.55 12.20 -17.06
N PHE A 149 2.85 11.20 -17.61
CA PHE A 149 3.44 10.27 -18.57
C PHE A 149 3.32 10.85 -19.97
N SER A 150 4.38 10.79 -20.76
CA SER A 150 4.32 11.19 -22.18
C SER A 150 3.38 10.26 -22.95
N THR A 151 2.56 10.83 -23.83
CA THR A 151 1.67 10.09 -24.74
C THR A 151 2.45 9.12 -25.62
N ASP A 152 3.69 9.46 -25.98
CA ASP A 152 4.55 8.58 -26.77
C ASP A 152 4.98 7.35 -25.97
N LEU A 153 5.26 7.53 -24.67
CA LEU A 153 5.60 6.41 -23.78
C LEU A 153 4.43 5.42 -23.67
N ILE A 154 3.20 5.95 -23.56
CA ILE A 154 1.96 5.16 -23.47
C ILE A 154 1.72 4.39 -24.77
N LYS A 155 1.89 5.05 -25.92
CA LYS A 155 1.71 4.43 -27.25
C LYS A 155 2.78 3.38 -27.55
N THR A 156 4.04 3.66 -27.22
CA THR A 156 5.19 2.76 -27.47
C THR A 156 5.14 1.51 -26.60
N ARG A 157 4.52 1.61 -25.42
CA ARG A 157 4.34 0.48 -24.49
C ARG A 157 2.87 0.18 -24.25
N SER A 158 2.08 0.17 -25.33
CA SER A 158 0.63 -0.09 -25.30
C SER A 158 0.29 -1.38 -24.56
N VAL A 159 1.08 -2.44 -24.73
CA VAL A 159 0.87 -3.74 -24.05
C VAL A 159 0.89 -3.64 -22.52
N LEU A 160 1.67 -2.71 -21.94
CA LEU A 160 1.71 -2.50 -20.48
C LEU A 160 0.49 -1.71 -19.96
N VAL A 161 -0.22 -1.01 -20.84
CA VAL A 161 -1.34 -0.13 -20.51
C VAL A 161 -2.69 -0.79 -20.89
N SER A 162 -2.76 -1.48 -22.03
CA SER A 162 -3.98 -2.06 -22.59
C SER A 162 -4.33 -3.45 -22.05
N THR A 163 -3.41 -4.14 -21.40
CA THR A 163 -3.72 -5.44 -20.78
C THR A 163 -4.47 -5.31 -19.45
N HIS A 164 -4.70 -4.08 -18.97
CA HIS A 164 -5.18 -3.80 -17.62
C HIS A 164 -6.28 -2.73 -17.54
N PHE A 165 -6.97 -2.45 -18.65
CA PHE A 165 -8.31 -1.83 -18.64
C PHE A 165 -9.33 -2.83 -19.17
#